data_AF-A0A9D4X5Y3-F1
#
_entry.id   AF-A0A9D4X5Y3-F1
#
_cell.length_a   1.000
_cell.length_b   1.000
_cell.length_c   1.000
_cell.angle_alpha   90.00
_cell.angle_beta   90.00
_cell.angle_gamma   90.00
#
_symmetry.space_group_name_H-M   'P 1'
#
loop_
_entity.id
_entity.type
_entity.pdbx_description
1 polymer ?
#
loop_
_entity_poly.entity_id
_entity_poly.type
_entity_poly.pdbx_seq_one_letter_code
_entity_poly.pdbx_strand_id
1 'polypeptide(L)'
;MRPALLPYMKFTAKPNETDLVDVEEQLSLTEKAITSSYDICTILDPSKSVPNVEGWPISKVAVLLVDGKKENCYLRFCSATGGVWSLIEKDVDTSGQISEVTRDVKCTYQKRRVIKKPSKDGLNEGRILEVGYSAVKEAAGNSHSSTERLQ
;
A
#
# COMPACT_ATOMS: atom_id res chain seq x y z
N MET A 1 16.03 -8.96 24.06
CA MET A 1 17.38 -9.01 23.47
C MET A 1 17.59 -7.71 22.71
N ARG A 2 18.58 -6.88 23.07
CA ARG A 2 18.90 -5.66 22.29
C ARG A 2 20.11 -5.99 21.40
N PRO A 3 20.04 -5.85 20.07
CA PRO A 3 21.18 -6.10 19.21
C PRO A 3 22.30 -5.08 19.48
N ALA A 4 23.56 -5.52 19.41
CA ALA A 4 24.71 -4.63 19.52
C ALA A 4 24.84 -3.80 18.24
N LEU A 5 24.20 -2.63 18.22
CA LEU A 5 24.22 -1.71 17.06
C LEU A 5 25.44 -0.77 17.08
N LEU A 6 26.09 -0.60 18.23
CA LEU A 6 27.27 0.26 18.42
C LEU A 6 28.40 0.02 17.40
N PRO A 7 28.76 -1.23 17.02
CA PRO A 7 29.78 -1.48 16.00
C PRO A 7 29.41 -0.95 14.61
N TYR A 8 28.12 -0.74 14.35
CA TYR A 8 27.56 -0.31 13.07
C TYR A 8 27.22 1.17 13.04
N MET A 9 27.23 1.89 14.17
CA MET A 9 26.94 3.33 14.24
C MET A 9 28.21 4.12 14.59
N LYS A 10 29.09 4.25 13.60
CA LYS A 10 30.41 4.88 13.71
C LYS A 10 30.30 6.39 13.85
N PHE A 11 29.29 7.00 13.22
CA PHE A 11 29.09 8.45 13.22
C PHE A 11 28.48 8.96 14.53
N THR A 12 27.54 8.23 15.12
CA THR A 12 26.94 8.58 16.43
C THR A 12 27.90 8.41 17.60
N ALA A 13 29.05 7.77 17.40
CA ALA A 13 30.05 7.49 18.45
C ALA A 13 31.12 8.58 18.61
N LYS A 14 31.20 9.57 17.72
CA LYS A 14 32.20 10.65 17.78
C LYS A 14 31.57 12.02 17.44
N PRO A 15 31.13 12.80 18.43
CA PRO A 15 30.46 14.09 18.19
C PRO A 15 31.42 15.29 18.06
N ASN A 16 32.74 15.08 17.98
CA ASN A 16 33.68 16.19 18.01
C ASN A 16 34.15 16.64 16.62
N GLU A 17 34.03 17.96 16.45
CA GLU A 17 34.53 18.85 15.39
C GLU A 17 33.65 19.05 14.15
N THR A 18 32.78 20.06 14.29
CA THR A 18 32.66 21.22 13.40
C THR A 18 32.78 20.95 11.90
N ASP A 19 31.63 20.78 11.24
CA ASP A 19 31.22 21.66 10.14
C ASP A 19 29.74 21.38 9.83
N LEU A 20 29.03 22.42 9.38
CA LEU A 20 27.61 22.42 9.01
C LEU A 20 27.35 21.60 7.72
N VAL A 21 27.76 20.34 7.70
CA VAL A 21 27.43 19.39 6.65
C VAL A 21 26.28 18.54 7.15
N ASP A 22 25.28 18.33 6.31
CA ASP A 22 24.11 17.51 6.63
C ASP A 22 24.58 16.14 7.13
N VAL A 23 24.40 15.88 8.43
CA VAL A 23 24.81 14.64 9.11
C VAL A 23 24.23 13.43 8.38
N GLU A 24 23.08 13.59 7.75
CA GLU A 24 22.39 12.57 6.98
C GLU A 24 23.13 12.19 5.69
N GLU A 25 23.93 13.08 5.09
CA GLU A 25 24.73 12.78 3.90
C GLU A 25 25.96 11.91 4.24
N GLN A 26 26.50 12.03 5.46
CA GLN A 26 27.74 11.33 5.87
C GLN A 26 27.53 9.92 6.44
N LEU A 27 26.29 9.53 6.73
CA LEU A 27 25.98 8.18 7.22
C LEU A 27 26.25 7.11 6.15
N SER A 28 26.87 6.00 6.57
CA SER A 28 27.00 4.81 5.71
C SER A 28 25.62 4.22 5.36
N LEU A 29 25.56 3.39 4.31
CA LEU A 29 24.32 2.71 3.92
C LEU A 29 23.70 1.91 5.08
N THR A 30 24.53 1.29 5.92
CA THR A 30 24.08 0.54 7.09
C THR A 30 23.51 1.46 8.17
N GLU A 31 24.16 2.59 8.46
CA GLU A 31 23.67 3.57 9.44
C GLU A 31 22.36 4.21 9.00
N LYS A 32 22.24 4.53 7.70
CA LYS A 32 20.98 5.02 7.11
C LYS A 32 19.86 4.00 7.26
N ALA A 33 20.14 2.72 6.99
CA ALA A 33 19.15 1.66 7.15
C ALA A 33 18.74 1.46 8.61
N ILE A 34 19.68 1.51 9.55
CA ILE A 34 19.40 1.41 10.99
C ILE A 34 18.55 2.59 11.46
N THR A 35 18.94 3.82 11.11
CA THR A 35 18.23 5.05 11.49
C THR A 35 16.83 5.08 10.91
N SER A 36 16.69 4.80 9.60
CA SER A 36 15.38 4.72 8.95
C SER A 36 14.47 3.64 9.56
N SER A 37 15.02 2.48 9.93
CA SER A 37 14.23 1.43 10.60
C SER A 37 13.79 1.87 11.99
N TYR A 38 14.65 2.56 12.73
CA TYR A 38 14.32 3.14 14.03
C TYR A 38 13.22 4.19 13.91
N ASP A 39 13.33 5.11 12.96
CA ASP A 39 12.32 6.13 12.71
C ASP A 39 10.95 5.51 12.40
N ILE A 40 10.92 4.49 11.53
CA ILE A 40 9.69 3.73 11.25
C ILE A 40 9.13 3.11 12.53
N CYS A 41 9.97 2.47 13.36
CA CYS A 41 9.52 1.88 14.63
C CYS A 41 8.96 2.93 15.60
N THR A 42 9.56 4.12 15.65
CA THR A 42 9.07 5.21 16.51
C THR A 42 7.73 5.76 16.03
N ILE A 43 7.52 5.88 14.72
CA ILE A 43 6.25 6.33 14.12
C ILE A 43 5.15 5.27 14.34
N LEU A 44 5.50 3.99 14.16
CA LEU A 44 4.57 2.88 14.39
C LEU A 44 4.15 2.76 15.85
N ASP A 45 5.01 3.18 16.77
CA ASP A 45 4.80 3.21 18.22
C ASP A 45 4.10 1.93 18.74
N PRO A 46 4.86 0.83 18.94
CA PRO A 46 4.29 -0.46 19.34
C PRO A 46 3.64 -0.45 20.73
N SER A 47 3.72 0.66 21.48
CA SER A 47 3.00 0.83 22.74
C SER A 47 1.54 1.20 22.55
N LYS A 48 1.15 1.69 21.37
CA LYS A 48 -0.23 2.05 21.03
C LYS A 48 -0.94 0.88 20.35
N SER A 49 -2.22 0.70 20.66
CA SER A 49 -3.07 -0.31 20.03
C SER A 49 -3.45 0.05 18.58
N VAL A 50 -3.44 1.34 18.24
CA VAL A 50 -3.70 1.86 16.89
C VAL A 50 -2.56 2.83 16.53
N PRO A 51 -1.78 2.54 15.47
CA PRO A 51 -0.70 3.43 15.03
C PRO A 51 -1.26 4.73 14.47
N ASN A 52 -0.47 5.81 14.51
CA ASN A 52 -0.81 7.01 13.77
C ASN A 52 -0.59 6.75 12.27
N VAL A 53 -1.69 6.68 11.51
CA VAL A 53 -1.68 6.39 10.06
C VAL A 53 -1.65 7.66 9.21
N GLU A 54 -1.59 8.85 9.83
CA GLU A 54 -1.51 10.11 9.10
C GLU A 54 -0.25 10.17 8.22
N GLY A 55 -0.42 10.56 6.96
CA GLY A 55 0.65 10.64 5.96
C GLY A 55 1.08 9.31 5.34
N TRP A 56 0.46 8.18 5.71
CA TRP A 56 0.77 6.90 5.08
C TRP A 56 0.22 6.84 3.65
N PRO A 57 0.96 6.27 2.69
CA PRO A 57 0.48 6.16 1.32
C PRO A 57 -0.65 5.14 1.23
N ILE A 58 -1.73 5.52 0.54
CA ILE A 58 -2.84 4.62 0.22
C ILE A 58 -2.45 3.79 -1.01
N SER A 59 -2.26 2.49 -0.82
CA SER A 59 -1.86 1.55 -1.88
C SER A 59 -3.04 0.82 -2.53
N LYS A 60 -4.18 0.74 -1.83
CA LYS A 60 -5.34 -0.07 -2.24
C LYS A 60 -6.63 0.48 -1.64
N VAL A 61 -7.73 0.35 -2.39
CA VAL A 61 -9.11 0.59 -1.95
C VAL A 61 -9.85 -0.74 -1.89
N ALA A 62 -10.56 -0.98 -0.79
CA ALA A 62 -11.50 -2.08 -0.66
C ALA A 62 -12.93 -1.53 -0.55
N VAL A 63 -13.85 -2.09 -1.33
CA VAL A 63 -15.26 -1.68 -1.38
C VAL A 63 -16.13 -2.80 -0.83
N LEU A 64 -16.93 -2.47 0.18
CA LEU A 64 -18.01 -3.31 0.69
C LEU A 64 -19.33 -2.79 0.14
N LEU A 65 -19.93 -3.56 -0.77
CA LEU A 65 -21.28 -3.27 -1.27
C LEU A 65 -22.30 -3.91 -0.36
N VAL A 66 -23.28 -3.11 0.06
CA VAL A 66 -24.33 -3.50 1.01
C VAL A 66 -25.68 -3.20 0.38
N ASP A 67 -26.68 -4.06 0.62
CA ASP A 67 -28.03 -3.82 0.14
C ASP A 67 -28.69 -2.61 0.84
N GLY A 68 -29.81 -2.13 0.29
CA GLY A 68 -30.51 -0.97 0.84
C GLY A 68 -31.00 -1.16 2.29
N LYS A 69 -31.19 -2.42 2.71
CA LYS A 69 -31.61 -2.79 4.07
C LYS A 69 -30.46 -2.93 5.06
N LYS A 70 -29.22 -2.98 4.56
CA LYS A 70 -28.01 -3.28 5.33
C LYS A 70 -28.00 -4.66 5.98
N GLU A 71 -28.68 -5.62 5.35
CA GLU A 71 -28.78 -7.01 5.81
C GLU A 71 -27.84 -7.93 5.03
N ASN A 72 -27.56 -7.60 3.76
CA ASN A 72 -26.73 -8.40 2.88
C ASN A 72 -25.57 -7.60 2.30
N CYS A 73 -24.45 -8.27 2.06
CA CYS A 73 -23.31 -7.68 1.36
C CYS A 73 -22.87 -8.56 0.18
N TYR A 74 -22.33 -7.90 -0.84
CA TYR A 74 -21.71 -8.60 -1.96
C TYR A 74 -20.26 -8.92 -1.61
N LEU A 75 -19.91 -10.20 -1.70
CA LEU A 75 -18.55 -10.69 -1.63
C LEU A 75 -18.19 -11.34 -2.96
N ARG A 76 -16.94 -11.18 -3.38
CA ARG A 76 -16.39 -11.81 -4.57
C ARG A 76 -15.77 -13.14 -4.19
N PHE A 77 -16.25 -14.21 -4.82
CA PHE A 77 -15.65 -15.54 -4.71
C PHE A 77 -14.38 -15.63 -5.56
N CYS A 78 -13.28 -16.08 -4.95
CA CYS A 78 -12.02 -16.28 -5.64
C CYS A 78 -11.71 -17.78 -5.76
N SER A 79 -11.92 -18.35 -6.95
CA SER A 79 -11.54 -19.73 -7.26
C SER A 79 -10.02 -19.95 -7.26
N ALA A 80 -9.24 -18.93 -7.64
CA ALA A 80 -7.78 -19.00 -7.74
C ALA A 80 -7.07 -19.18 -6.39
N THR A 81 -7.68 -18.74 -5.28
CA THR A 81 -7.13 -18.89 -3.92
C THR A 81 -7.81 -20.00 -3.11
N GLY A 82 -8.38 -21.00 -3.79
CA GLY A 82 -9.04 -22.12 -3.11
C GLY A 82 -10.46 -21.82 -2.62
N GLY A 83 -11.15 -20.84 -3.23
CA GLY A 83 -12.57 -20.59 -2.99
C GLY A 83 -12.89 -19.71 -1.80
N VAL A 84 -12.12 -18.65 -1.59
CA VAL A 84 -12.34 -17.70 -0.48
C VAL A 84 -13.21 -16.54 -0.96
N TRP A 85 -14.11 -16.07 -0.09
CA TRP A 85 -14.91 -14.88 -0.32
C TRP A 85 -14.14 -13.63 0.15
N SER A 86 -14.15 -12.58 -0.67
CA SER A 86 -13.36 -11.36 -0.44
C SER A 86 -14.12 -10.11 -0.85
N LEU A 87 -13.68 -8.95 -0.39
CA LEU A 87 -14.21 -7.65 -0.83
C LEU A 87 -13.74 -7.34 -2.26
N ILE A 88 -14.38 -6.35 -2.88
CA ILE A 88 -13.91 -5.81 -4.16
C ILE A 88 -12.72 -4.91 -3.85
N GLU A 89 -11.52 -5.36 -4.23
CA GLU A 89 -10.28 -4.62 -4.01
C GLU A 89 -9.73 -4.09 -5.33
N LYS A 90 -9.18 -2.87 -5.30
CA LYS A 90 -8.46 -2.27 -6.42
C LYS A 90 -7.25 -1.49 -5.91
N ASP A 91 -6.11 -1.74 -6.54
CA ASP A 91 -4.88 -1.03 -6.23
C ASP A 91 -5.03 0.44 -6.65
N VAL A 92 -4.51 1.34 -5.82
CA VAL A 92 -4.40 2.76 -6.15
C VAL A 92 -3.08 2.92 -6.90
N ASP A 93 -3.16 2.92 -8.23
CA ASP A 93 -2.01 3.11 -9.12
C ASP A 93 -1.34 4.46 -8.82
N THR A 94 -0.31 4.43 -7.98
CA THR A 94 0.55 5.57 -7.66
C THR A 94 1.82 5.56 -8.51
N SER A 95 2.07 4.54 -9.33
CA SER A 95 3.20 4.45 -10.25
C SER A 95 2.74 4.56 -11.69
N GLY A 96 3.20 5.61 -12.38
CA GLY A 96 3.29 5.55 -13.83
C GLY A 96 4.15 4.36 -14.25
N GLN A 97 3.61 3.58 -15.18
CA GLN A 97 4.24 2.51 -15.97
C GLN A 97 4.78 1.29 -15.22
N ILE A 98 4.19 0.11 -15.49
CA ILE A 98 4.83 -0.99 -16.24
C ILE A 98 3.71 -1.94 -16.76
N SER A 99 3.69 -2.04 -18.09
CA SER A 99 3.20 -3.09 -19.00
C SER A 99 1.87 -3.82 -18.74
N GLU A 100 0.95 -3.54 -19.66
CA GLU A 100 -0.04 -4.45 -20.25
C GLU A 100 0.50 -5.89 -20.43
N VAL A 101 -0.07 -6.86 -19.71
CA VAL A 101 -0.22 -8.27 -20.14
C VAL A 101 -1.46 -8.82 -19.41
N THR A 102 -2.52 -9.04 -20.19
CA THR A 102 -3.73 -9.83 -19.91
C THR A 102 -4.41 -9.61 -18.55
N ARG A 103 -5.35 -8.64 -18.53
CA ARG A 103 -6.37 -8.47 -17.48
C ARG A 103 -7.43 -9.56 -17.60
N ASP A 104 -7.04 -10.82 -17.42
CA ASP A 104 -8.00 -11.79 -16.95
C ASP A 104 -8.15 -11.57 -15.44
N VAL A 105 -9.37 -11.70 -14.92
CA VAL A 105 -9.83 -11.17 -13.63
C VAL A 105 -9.21 -11.98 -12.46
N LYS A 106 -7.89 -11.91 -12.32
CA LYS A 106 -7.06 -12.67 -11.38
C LYS A 106 -6.95 -11.86 -10.09
N CYS A 107 -7.59 -12.32 -9.01
CA CYS A 107 -7.28 -11.85 -7.66
C CYS A 107 -5.85 -12.25 -7.34
N THR A 108 -4.89 -11.44 -7.77
CA THR A 108 -3.50 -11.58 -7.34
C THR A 108 -3.33 -10.75 -6.08
N TYR A 109 -3.15 -11.42 -4.95
CA TYR A 109 -2.54 -10.82 -3.78
C TYR A 109 -1.06 -10.54 -4.13
N GLN A 110 -0.79 -9.53 -4.95
CA GLN A 110 0.56 -9.06 -5.15
C GLN A 110 0.93 -8.20 -3.94
N LYS A 111 1.79 -8.73 -3.08
CA LYS A 111 2.39 -7.98 -1.98
C LYS A 111 3.34 -6.93 -2.57
N ARG A 112 2.80 -5.81 -3.08
CA ARG A 112 3.61 -4.71 -3.61
C ARG A 112 4.23 -3.96 -2.43
N ARG A 113 5.55 -3.93 -2.37
CA ARG A 113 6.28 -3.02 -1.49
C ARG A 113 6.24 -1.64 -2.14
N VAL A 114 5.45 -0.73 -1.59
CA VAL A 114 5.47 0.68 -2.00
C VAL A 114 6.67 1.32 -1.31
N ILE A 115 7.79 1.42 -2.02
CA ILE A 115 8.93 2.26 -1.60
C ILE A 115 8.73 3.62 -2.28
N LYS A 116 7.88 4.46 -1.69
CA LYS A 116 7.78 5.88 -2.05
C LYS A 116 7.95 6.73 -0.80
N LYS A 117 8.74 7.80 -0.92
CA LYS A 117 8.72 8.89 0.06
C LYS A 117 7.27 9.41 0.13
N PRO A 118 6.72 9.64 1.33
CA PRO A 118 5.37 10.20 1.46
C PRO A 118 5.37 11.56 0.75
N SER A 119 4.69 11.66 -0.39
CA SER A 119 4.37 12.94 -0.98
C SER A 119 3.31 13.59 -0.09
N LYS A 120 3.50 14.86 0.26
CA LYS A 120 2.53 15.67 1.05
C LYS A 120 1.12 15.73 0.43
N ASP A 121 0.98 15.34 -0.83
CA ASP A 121 -0.29 15.21 -1.51
C ASP A 121 -0.94 13.87 -1.11
N GLY A 122 -1.66 13.89 0.02
CA GLY A 122 -2.57 12.80 0.38
C GLY A 122 -3.58 12.59 -0.74
N LEU A 123 -3.95 11.33 -1.02
CA LEU A 123 -4.94 11.07 -2.07
C LEU A 123 -6.24 11.80 -1.70
N ASN A 124 -6.71 12.70 -2.57
CA ASN A 124 -7.97 13.39 -2.31
C ASN A 124 -9.12 12.35 -2.21
N GLU A 125 -10.08 12.59 -1.30
CA GLU A 125 -11.20 11.67 -1.07
C GLU A 125 -11.97 11.33 -2.37
N GLY A 126 -12.08 12.30 -3.28
CA GLY A 126 -12.71 12.11 -4.58
C GLY A 126 -12.02 11.08 -5.46
N ARG A 127 -10.68 11.02 -5.46
CA ARG A 127 -9.88 10.02 -6.20
C ARG A 127 -10.00 8.64 -5.57
N ILE A 128 -10.05 8.56 -4.24
CA ILE A 128 -10.31 7.30 -3.54
C ILE A 128 -11.68 6.75 -3.97
N LEU A 129 -12.68 7.63 -3.99
CA LEU A 129 -14.04 7.30 -4.36
C LEU A 129 -14.15 6.87 -5.83
N GLU A 130 -13.48 7.58 -6.74
CA GLU A 130 -13.41 7.23 -8.17
C GLU A 130 -12.80 5.85 -8.38
N VAL A 131 -11.68 5.54 -7.71
CA VAL A 131 -11.07 4.20 -7.74
C VAL A 131 -12.05 3.15 -7.22
N GLY A 132 -12.78 3.44 -6.14
CA GLY A 132 -13.82 2.56 -5.60
C GLY A 132 -14.95 2.29 -6.59
N TYR A 133 -15.52 3.33 -7.21
CA TYR A 133 -16.56 3.18 -8.23
C TYR A 133 -16.06 2.40 -9.45
N SER A 134 -14.83 2.67 -9.89
CA SER A 134 -14.19 1.94 -10.97
C SER A 134 -14.04 0.45 -10.64
N ALA A 135 -13.64 0.11 -9.41
CA ALA A 135 -13.53 -1.26 -8.94
C ALA A 135 -14.88 -2.00 -8.98
N VAL A 136 -15.94 -1.33 -8.53
CA VAL A 136 -17.31 -1.88 -8.55
C VAL A 136 -17.78 -2.11 -9.99
N LYS A 137 -17.55 -1.13 -10.87
CA LYS A 137 -17.94 -1.24 -12.29
C LYS A 137 -17.25 -2.42 -12.98
N GLU A 138 -15.97 -2.63 -12.71
CA GLU A 138 -15.21 -3.77 -13.24
C GLU A 138 -15.73 -5.11 -12.68
N ALA A 139 -16.03 -5.16 -11.38
CA ALA A 139 -16.56 -6.36 -10.73
C ALA A 139 -17.99 -6.72 -11.19
N ALA A 140 -18.81 -5.73 -11.54
CA ALA A 140 -20.16 -5.92 -12.06
C ALA A 140 -20.18 -6.51 -13.50
N GLY A 141 -19.03 -6.54 -14.18
CA GLY A 141 -18.91 -6.95 -15.56
C GLY A 141 -19.45 -5.88 -16.51
N ASN A 142 -18.57 -5.29 -17.34
CA ASN A 142 -19.03 -4.47 -18.47
C ASN A 142 -19.88 -5.36 -19.39
N SER A 143 -21.21 -5.18 -19.38
CA SER A 143 -22.10 -5.82 -20.35
C SER A 143 -21.94 -5.15 -21.71
N HIS A 144 -20.85 -5.45 -22.43
CA HIS A 144 -20.76 -5.17 -23.86
C HIS A 144 -20.28 -6.41 -24.63
N SER A 145 -21.16 -6.82 -25.56
CA SER A 145 -21.02 -7.76 -26.68
C SER A 145 -20.69 -9.24 -26.38
N SER A 146 -21.75 -10.04 -26.33
CA SER A 146 -21.82 -11.31 -27.07
C SER A 146 -23.29 -11.56 -27.46
N THR A 147 -23.81 -10.69 -28.33
CA THR A 147 -24.89 -11.06 -29.24
C THR A 147 -24.27 -11.86 -30.40
N GLU A 148 -24.98 -12.88 -30.88
CA GLU A 148 -24.64 -13.87 -31.93
C GLU A 148 -23.84 -15.09 -31.43
N ARG A 149 -24.24 -16.35 -31.64
CA ARG A 149 -25.14 -16.95 -32.64
C ARG A 149 -25.94 -18.11 -32.04
N LEU A 150 -27.25 -18.08 -32.24
CA LEU A 150 -28.02 -19.29 -32.50
C LEU A 150 -27.82 -19.61 -33.99
N GLN A 151 -27.24 -20.77 -34.27
CA GLN A 151 -27.58 -21.55 -35.46
C GLN A 151 -27.42 -23.03 -35.12
#